data_AF-A0A7X6TR08-F1
#
_entry.id   AF-A0A7X6TR08-F1
#
_cell.length_a   1.000
_cell.length_b   1.000
_cell.length_c   1.000
_cell.angle_alpha   90.00
_cell.angle_beta   90.00
_cell.angle_gamma   90.00
#
_symmetry.space_group_name_H-M   'P 1'
#
loop_
_entity.id
_entity.type
_entity.pdbx_description
1 polymer ?
#
loop_
_entity_poly.entity_id
_entity_poly.type
_entity_poly.pdbx_seq_one_letter_code
_entity_poly.pdbx_strand_id
1 'polypeptide(L)'
;MVFVRSINNEPLMPCSNPIARLLLKQNKAKCIKRTPFTIKLNYKTTSYVQELTLGVDTGSGKIGSAVVNKSNDVIYLSEIEIRNDIADKMTQRSKYRRNRRNRKTRYRKARGLNRKNSIKNDRFSPTMVSKINSHL
;
A
#
# COMPACT_ATOMS: atom_id res chain seq x y z
N MET A 1 23.49 3.44 8.73
CA MET A 1 23.72 3.41 7.27
C MET A 1 22.97 4.58 6.66
N VAL A 2 23.60 5.34 5.77
CA VAL A 2 23.01 6.52 5.11
C VAL A 2 23.04 6.34 3.61
N PHE A 3 21.90 6.54 2.95
CA PHE A 3 21.80 6.45 1.49
C PHE A 3 22.42 7.69 0.86
N VAL A 4 23.14 7.51 -0.25
CA VAL A 4 23.88 8.58 -0.92
C VAL A 4 23.43 8.68 -2.37
N ARG A 5 23.21 9.91 -2.85
CA ARG A 5 23.00 10.20 -4.28
C ARG A 5 24.10 11.10 -4.81
N SER A 6 24.47 10.87 -6.07
CA SER A 6 25.38 11.74 -6.81
C SER A 6 24.74 13.11 -7.08
N ILE A 7 25.53 14.06 -7.56
CA ILE A 7 25.04 15.38 -7.99
C ILE A 7 24.02 15.25 -9.14
N ASN A 8 24.15 14.21 -9.97
CA ASN A 8 23.26 13.85 -11.07
C ASN A 8 22.06 13.00 -10.64
N ASN A 9 21.80 12.87 -9.33
CA ASN A 9 20.69 12.11 -8.77
C ASN A 9 20.80 10.57 -8.92
N GLU A 10 21.95 10.04 -9.32
CA GLU A 10 22.18 8.60 -9.39
C GLU A 10 22.45 8.02 -8.00
N PRO A 11 21.96 6.81 -7.69
CA PRO A 11 22.26 6.14 -6.42
C PRO A 11 23.74 5.73 -6.36
N LEU A 12 24.37 5.97 -5.22
CA LEU A 12 25.72 5.53 -4.91
C LEU A 12 25.68 4.54 -3.74
N MET A 13 26.83 3.90 -3.48
CA MET A 13 26.96 3.06 -2.29
C MET A 13 26.65 3.85 -1.01
N PRO A 14 25.92 3.24 -0.06
CA PRO A 14 25.62 3.90 1.20
C PRO A 14 26.90 4.11 2.01
N CYS A 15 26.90 5.14 2.85
CA CYS A 15 28.02 5.45 3.73
C CYS A 15 27.63 5.23 5.20
N SER A 16 28.66 5.20 6.06
CA SER A 16 28.46 5.14 7.50
C SER A 16 27.96 6.48 8.05
N ASN A 17 27.24 6.44 9.18
CA ASN A 17 26.71 7.66 9.82
C ASN A 17 27.80 8.71 10.12
N PRO A 18 29.03 8.34 10.57
CA PRO A 18 30.13 9.29 10.76
C PRO A 18 30.53 10.03 9.48
N ILE A 19 30.63 9.32 8.34
CA ILE A 19 30.97 9.92 7.04
C ILE A 19 29.89 10.90 6.61
N ALA A 20 28.62 10.49 6.68
CA ALA A 20 27.50 11.36 6.33
C ALA A 20 27.50 12.66 7.15
N ARG A 21 27.74 12.56 8.46
CA ARG A 21 27.86 13.73 9.36
C ARG A 21 29.00 14.65 8.95
N LEU A 22 30.18 14.11 8.61
CA LEU A 22 31.31 14.91 8.16
C LEU A 22 31.02 15.63 6.83
N LEU A 23 30.43 14.93 5.86
CA LEU A 23 30.04 15.51 4.57
C LEU A 23 29.03 16.66 4.72
N LEU A 24 28.06 16.50 5.62
CA LEU A 24 27.10 17.55 5.96
C LEU A 24 27.77 18.73 6.66
N LYS A 25 28.63 18.50 7.66
CA LYS A 25 29.37 19.55 8.37
C LYS A 25 30.29 20.35 7.44
N GLN A 26 30.87 19.69 6.43
CA GLN A 26 31.74 20.31 5.43
C GLN A 26 30.97 20.93 4.25
N ASN A 27 29.63 20.96 4.26
CA ASN A 27 28.79 21.43 3.14
C ASN A 27 29.01 20.69 1.80
N LYS A 28 29.65 19.52 1.83
CA LYS A 28 29.89 18.67 0.66
C LYS A 28 28.68 17.84 0.25
N ALA A 29 27.71 17.71 1.15
CA ALA A 29 26.45 17.07 0.89
C ALA A 29 25.30 17.87 1.51
N LYS A 30 24.08 17.61 1.03
CA LYS A 30 22.84 18.12 1.63
C LYS A 30 21.89 16.97 1.94
N CYS A 31 21.14 17.08 3.04
CA CYS A 31 20.07 16.13 3.34
C CYS A 31 18.91 16.36 2.36
N ILE A 32 18.43 15.29 1.72
CA ILE A 32 17.28 15.34 0.81
C ILE A 32 16.07 14.57 1.33
N LYS A 33 16.27 13.62 2.25
CA LYS A 33 15.21 12.80 2.84
C LYS A 33 15.59 12.40 4.26
N ARG A 34 14.63 12.46 5.20
CA ARG A 34 14.83 12.03 6.59
C ARG A 34 14.63 10.53 6.80
N THR A 35 13.67 9.93 6.09
CA THR A 35 13.33 8.49 6.24
C THR A 35 13.05 7.83 4.89
N PRO A 36 13.87 6.86 4.43
CA PRO A 36 15.20 6.58 4.98
C PRO A 36 16.14 7.78 4.84
N PHE A 37 17.08 7.95 5.77
CA PHE A 37 17.97 9.11 5.79
C PHE A 37 18.88 9.09 4.56
N THR A 38 18.76 10.12 3.72
CA THR A 38 19.44 10.19 2.42
C THR A 38 20.10 11.54 2.23
N ILE A 39 21.36 11.52 1.82
CA ILE A 39 22.15 12.71 1.48
C ILE A 39 22.44 12.74 -0.03
N LYS A 40 22.54 13.94 -0.58
CA LYS A 40 22.98 14.19 -1.96
C LYS A 40 24.31 14.92 -1.94
N LEU A 41 25.29 14.43 -2.69
CA LEU A 41 26.60 15.09 -2.84
C LEU A 41 26.47 16.35 -3.71
N ASN A 42 27.22 17.39 -3.34
CA ASN A 42 27.26 18.67 -4.05
C ASN A 42 28.46 18.78 -5.01
N TYR A 43 29.25 17.73 -5.16
CA TYR A 43 30.44 17.68 -6.00
C TYR A 43 30.38 16.47 -6.95
N LYS A 44 31.14 16.53 -8.05
CA LYS A 44 31.26 15.41 -8.99
C LYS A 44 32.07 14.29 -8.35
N THR A 45 31.59 13.06 -8.52
CA THR A 45 32.20 11.85 -7.98
C THR A 45 32.13 10.76 -9.03
N THR A 46 32.99 9.75 -8.91
CA THR A 46 32.86 8.51 -9.65
C THR A 46 31.62 7.74 -9.17
N SER A 47 31.02 6.97 -10.09
CA SER A 47 29.80 6.20 -9.89
C SER A 47 30.08 4.71 -9.62
N TYR A 48 31.08 4.43 -8.77
CA TYR A 48 31.41 3.04 -8.46
C TYR A 48 30.32 2.42 -7.58
N VAL A 49 29.69 1.38 -8.11
CA VAL A 49 28.71 0.54 -7.41
C VAL A 49 29.13 -0.91 -7.57
N GLN A 50 28.86 -1.71 -6.54
CA GLN A 50 28.96 -3.16 -6.61
C GLN A 50 27.66 -3.68 -7.21
N GLU A 51 27.79 -4.61 -8.15
CA GLU A 51 26.64 -5.30 -8.72
C GLU A 51 26.09 -6.30 -7.71
N LEU A 52 24.78 -6.22 -7.48
CA LEU A 52 24.06 -6.99 -6.48
C LEU A 52 22.79 -7.54 -7.12
N THR A 53 22.44 -8.78 -6.79
CA THR A 53 21.21 -9.42 -7.24
C THR A 53 20.20 -9.44 -6.11
N LEU A 54 19.02 -8.86 -6.34
CA LEU A 54 17.90 -8.87 -5.40
C LEU A 54 16.98 -10.07 -5.73
N GLY A 55 16.79 -10.95 -4.76
CA GLY A 55 15.74 -11.97 -4.76
C GLY A 55 14.58 -11.53 -3.86
N VAL A 56 13.36 -11.55 -4.38
CA VAL A 56 12.14 -11.28 -3.61
C VAL A 56 11.22 -12.49 -3.74
N ASP A 57 10.84 -13.06 -2.60
CA ASP A 57 9.86 -14.14 -2.53
C ASP A 57 8.58 -13.60 -1.90
N THR A 58 7.48 -13.63 -2.64
CA THR A 58 6.20 -13.05 -2.22
C THR A 58 5.20 -14.14 -1.86
N GLY A 59 5.06 -14.41 -0.57
CA GLY A 59 4.00 -15.25 -0.02
C GLY A 59 2.72 -14.47 0.31
N SER A 60 1.65 -15.20 0.63
CA SER A 60 0.34 -14.62 0.99
C SER A 60 0.33 -13.89 2.34
N GLY A 61 1.24 -14.25 3.25
CA GLY A 61 1.37 -13.60 4.56
C GLY A 61 2.78 -13.13 4.89
N LYS A 62 3.79 -13.50 4.11
CA LYS A 62 5.19 -13.18 4.36
C LYS A 62 5.88 -12.81 3.06
N ILE A 63 6.73 -11.80 3.09
CA ILE A 63 7.59 -11.40 1.98
C ILE A 63 9.03 -11.59 2.42
N GLY A 64 9.73 -12.51 1.77
CA GLY A 64 11.17 -12.67 1.90
C GLY A 64 11.89 -11.73 0.94
N SER A 65 12.99 -11.12 1.37
CA SER A 65 13.87 -10.37 0.49
C SER A 65 15.32 -10.68 0.84
N ALA A 66 16.11 -11.02 -0.18
CA ALA A 66 17.52 -11.34 -0.05
C ALA A 66 18.33 -10.57 -1.10
N VAL A 67 19.54 -10.15 -0.75
CA VAL A 67 20.48 -9.54 -1.69
C VAL A 67 21.78 -10.33 -1.66
N VAL A 68 22.23 -10.77 -2.82
CA VAL A 68 23.48 -11.54 -2.98
C VAL A 68 24.49 -10.79 -3.84
N ASN A 69 25.77 -11.00 -3.58
CA ASN A 69 26.86 -10.55 -4.45
C ASN A 69 27.12 -11.57 -5.59
N LYS A 70 28.10 -11.25 -6.45
CA LYS A 70 28.54 -12.16 -7.53
C LYS A 70 29.13 -13.49 -7.05
N SER A 71 29.62 -13.55 -5.81
CA SER A 71 30.17 -14.75 -5.19
C SER A 71 29.09 -15.60 -4.50
N ASN A 72 27.81 -15.23 -4.62
CA ASN A 72 26.66 -15.81 -3.92
C ASN A 72 26.68 -15.65 -2.39
N ASP A 73 27.46 -14.70 -1.85
CA ASP A 73 27.35 -14.33 -0.44
C ASP A 73 26.11 -13.47 -0.21
N VAL A 74 25.34 -13.80 0.83
CA VAL A 74 24.15 -13.05 1.24
C VAL A 74 24.57 -11.81 2.04
N ILE A 75 24.30 -10.62 1.49
CA ILE A 75 24.63 -9.35 2.14
C ILE A 75 23.44 -8.80 2.93
N TYR A 76 22.22 -9.16 2.53
CA TYR A 76 21.00 -8.74 3.19
C TYR A 76 19.97 -9.85 3.14
N LEU A 77 19.27 -10.03 4.26
CA LEU A 77 18.13 -10.93 4.37
C LEU A 77 17.09 -10.27 5.28
N SER A 78 15.84 -10.28 4.85
CA SER A 78 14.71 -9.83 5.67
C SER A 78 13.45 -10.61 5.36
N GLU A 79 12.61 -10.77 6.38
CA GLU A 79 11.25 -11.25 6.24
C GLU A 79 10.29 -10.17 6.75
N ILE A 80 9.23 -9.90 5.99
CA ILE A 80 8.18 -8.96 6.34
C ILE A 80 6.86 -9.72 6.46
N GLU A 81 6.20 -9.64 7.60
CA GLU A 81 4.85 -10.18 7.77
C GLU A 81 3.80 -9.20 7.24
N ILE A 82 2.97 -9.66 6.31
CA ILE A 82 1.88 -8.89 5.73
C ILE A 82 0.64 -9.00 6.62
N ARG A 83 -0.03 -7.87 6.79
CA ARG A 83 -1.29 -7.79 7.52
C ARG A 83 -2.46 -8.38 6.71
N ASN A 84 -2.96 -9.54 7.13
CA ASN A 84 -4.03 -10.28 6.43
C ASN A 84 -5.46 -9.99 6.93
N ASP A 85 -5.65 -9.22 7.99
CA ASP A 85 -6.96 -8.93 8.59
C ASP A 85 -7.79 -7.85 7.86
N ILE A 86 -7.27 -7.30 6.75
CA ILE A 86 -7.84 -6.13 6.09
C ILE A 86 -9.19 -6.46 5.46
N ALA A 87 -9.30 -7.61 4.79
CA ALA A 87 -10.53 -8.04 4.14
C ALA A 87 -11.68 -8.20 5.14
N ASP A 88 -11.40 -8.81 6.30
CA ASP A 88 -12.37 -9.00 7.37
C ASP A 88 -12.78 -7.67 7.99
N LYS A 89 -11.82 -6.79 8.28
CA LYS A 89 -12.11 -5.43 8.78
C LYS A 89 -12.96 -4.61 7.82
N MET A 90 -12.71 -4.72 6.51
CA MET A 90 -13.51 -4.04 5.48
C MET A 90 -14.93 -4.62 5.39
N THR A 91 -15.06 -5.95 5.50
CA THR A 91 -16.34 -6.65 5.57
C THR A 91 -17.13 -6.24 6.81
N GLN A 92 -16.50 -6.22 7.97
CA GLN A 92 -17.09 -5.80 9.25
C GLN A 92 -17.54 -4.34 9.20
N ARG A 93 -16.71 -3.43 8.67
CA ARG A 93 -17.05 -2.02 8.44
C ARG A 93 -18.29 -1.88 7.55
N SER A 94 -18.37 -2.67 6.48
CA SER A 94 -19.53 -2.69 5.57
C SER A 94 -20.81 -3.19 6.27
N LYS A 95 -20.71 -4.31 7.02
CA LYS A 95 -21.80 -4.88 7.81
C LYS A 95 -22.33 -3.87 8.84
N TYR A 96 -21.46 -3.21 9.60
CA TYR A 96 -21.88 -2.20 10.58
C TYR A 96 -22.54 -0.98 9.95
N ARG A 97 -22.03 -0.51 8.81
CA ARG A 97 -22.66 0.58 8.05
C ARG A 97 -24.07 0.19 7.59
N ARG A 98 -24.25 -1.02 7.05
CA ARG A 98 -25.55 -1.57 6.66
C ARG A 98 -26.50 -1.64 7.86
N ASN A 99 -26.04 -2.16 9.00
CA ASN A 99 -26.85 -2.32 10.21
C ASN A 99 -27.30 -0.99 10.81
N ARG A 100 -26.42 0.02 10.87
CA ARG A 100 -26.80 1.38 11.32
C ARG A 100 -27.85 2.00 10.40
N ARG A 101 -27.68 1.81 9.09
CA ARG A 101 -28.67 2.31 8.11
C ARG A 101 -29.98 1.56 8.21
N ASN A 102 -30.00 0.24 8.34
CA ASN A 102 -31.24 -0.54 8.21
C ASN A 102 -32.00 -0.78 9.53
N ARG A 103 -31.29 -1.11 10.63
CA ARG A 103 -31.91 -1.61 11.86
C ARG A 103 -32.00 -0.55 12.97
N LYS A 104 -31.02 0.34 13.08
CA LYS A 104 -30.92 1.34 14.16
C LYS A 104 -31.42 2.71 13.72
N THR A 105 -32.63 2.74 13.19
CA THR A 105 -33.21 3.94 12.59
C THR A 105 -34.05 4.74 13.59
N ARG A 106 -33.47 5.09 14.75
CA ARG A 106 -34.19 5.79 15.84
C ARG A 106 -34.84 7.11 15.37
N TYR A 107 -34.12 7.86 14.52
CA TYR A 107 -34.56 9.14 13.97
C TYR A 107 -34.88 9.08 12.47
N ARG A 108 -34.88 7.88 11.86
CA ARG A 108 -34.99 7.73 10.40
C ARG A 108 -36.14 6.77 10.09
N LYS A 109 -37.27 7.26 9.55
CA LYS A 109 -38.36 6.34 9.16
C LYS A 109 -37.85 5.28 8.17
N ALA A 110 -38.32 4.04 8.31
CA ALA A 110 -37.96 2.95 7.42
C ALA A 110 -38.31 3.33 5.97
N ARG A 111 -37.35 3.23 5.05
CA ARG A 111 -37.52 3.68 3.65
C ARG A 111 -38.34 2.70 2.77
N GLY A 112 -39.01 1.71 3.36
CA GLY A 112 -39.84 0.75 2.61
C GLY A 112 -40.92 1.46 1.77
N LEU A 113 -41.54 2.49 2.34
CA LEU A 113 -42.53 3.34 1.68
C LEU A 113 -41.93 4.45 0.80
N ASN A 114 -40.61 4.71 0.89
CA ASN A 114 -39.92 5.79 0.14
C ASN A 114 -39.14 5.28 -1.07
N ARG A 115 -39.22 3.98 -1.39
CA ARG A 115 -38.67 3.44 -2.64
C ARG A 115 -39.71 3.68 -3.72
N LYS A 116 -39.42 4.56 -4.70
CA LYS A 116 -40.33 4.89 -5.81
C LYS A 116 -40.90 3.63 -6.51
N ASN A 117 -40.12 2.55 -6.60
CA ASN A 117 -40.55 1.26 -7.18
C ASN A 117 -41.50 0.44 -6.29
N SER A 118 -41.57 0.71 -4.99
CA SER A 118 -42.48 0.03 -4.04
C SER A 118 -43.84 0.73 -3.96
N ILE A 119 -43.93 1.98 -4.39
CA ILE A 119 -45.15 2.80 -4.41
C ILE A 119 -45.63 3.10 -5.85
N LYS A 120 -45.04 2.45 -6.86
CA LYS A 120 -45.39 2.69 -8.26
C LYS A 120 -46.71 1.98 -8.57
N ASN A 121 -47.71 2.74 -9.00
CA ASN A 121 -48.95 2.20 -9.57
C ASN A 121 -48.62 1.40 -10.85
N ASP A 122 -49.44 0.40 -11.17
CA ASP A 122 -49.31 -0.46 -12.37
C ASP A 122 -47.99 -1.25 -12.45
N ARG A 123 -47.40 -1.57 -11.29
CA ARG A 123 -46.22 -2.43 -11.20
C ARG A 123 -46.56 -3.69 -10.41
N PHE A 124 -46.71 -4.80 -11.12
CA PHE A 124 -46.77 -6.11 -10.50
C PHE A 124 -45.39 -6.54 -9.97
N SER A 125 -45.37 -7.38 -8.93
CA SER A 125 -44.13 -7.97 -8.44
C SER A 125 -43.49 -8.82 -9.54
N PRO A 126 -42.15 -8.97 -9.59
CA PRO A 126 -41.48 -9.77 -10.62
C PRO A 126 -42.04 -11.20 -10.74
N THR A 127 -42.46 -11.79 -9.62
CA THR A 127 -43.09 -13.12 -9.56
C THR A 127 -44.45 -13.14 -10.26
N MET A 128 -45.29 -12.12 -10.05
CA MET A 128 -46.59 -12.04 -10.74
C MET A 128 -46.43 -11.76 -12.22
N VAL A 129 -45.50 -10.89 -12.63
CA VAL A 129 -45.19 -10.66 -14.06
C VAL A 129 -44.72 -11.96 -14.73
N SER A 130 -43.81 -12.70 -14.08
CA SER A 130 -43.36 -14.00 -14.60
C SER A 130 -44.53 -14.95 -14.80
N LYS A 131 -45.47 -15.03 -13.85
CA LYS A 131 -46.63 -15.93 -13.93
C LYS A 131 -47.61 -15.51 -15.03
N ILE A 132 -47.88 -14.22 -15.19
CA ILE A 132 -48.73 -13.68 -16.27
C ILE A 132 -48.12 -14.00 -17.64
N ASN A 133 -46.81 -13.75 -17.81
CA ASN A 133 -46.10 -14.04 -19.05
C ASN A 133 -45.99 -15.54 -19.37
N SER A 134 -46.07 -16.41 -18.36
CA SER A 134 -46.08 -17.87 -18.58
C SER A 134 -47.44 -18.40 -19.05
N HIS A 135 -48.50 -17.60 -18.98
CA HIS A 135 -49.86 -17.97 -19.38
C HIS A 135 -50.40 -17.13 -20.56
N LEU A 136 -49.55 -16.24 -21.11
CA LEU A 136 -49.69 -15.58 -22.40
C LEU A 136 -49.01 -16.43 -23.48
#